data_AF-A0A1N6IL58-F1
#
_entry.id   AF-A0A1N6IL58-F1
#
_cell.length_a   1.000
_cell.length_b   1.000
_cell.length_c   1.000
_cell.angle_alpha   90.00
_cell.angle_beta   90.00
_cell.angle_gamma   90.00
#
_symmetry.space_group_name_H-M   'P 1'
#
loop_
_entity.id
_entity.type
_entity.pdbx_description
1 polymer ?
#
loop_
_entity_poly.entity_id
_entity_poly.type
_entity_poly.pdbx_seq_one_letter_code
_entity_poly.pdbx_strand_id
1 'polypeptide(L)'
;MEYPPEIERMHQALAQLPGVHSVCSGVDDLEGIRGDDLRTPDRAHLPHGALRRTNGGLANEALIQFEFQLEPAPAAWRSLEFLAWFVRDRARGGESVQIRPFALPPEHGEQTQLGQTLRWHIDLFCPDTGDDLTPELAKVADLANGLELAIRLYGSQLGQDKLQ
;
A
#
# COMPACT_ATOMS: atom_id res chain seq x y z
N MET A 1 4.57 -18.30 -3.11
CA MET A 1 3.28 -17.99 -3.76
C MET A 1 3.64 -17.16 -4.97
N GLU A 2 3.14 -17.51 -6.15
CA GLU A 2 3.43 -16.78 -7.38
C GLU A 2 2.34 -15.72 -7.53
N TYR A 3 2.72 -14.46 -7.69
CA TYR A 3 1.76 -13.36 -7.80
C TYR A 3 1.34 -13.20 -9.27
N PRO A 4 0.13 -12.67 -9.55
CA PRO A 4 -0.20 -12.22 -10.89
C PRO A 4 0.86 -11.23 -11.42
N PRO A 5 1.18 -11.26 -12.73
CA PRO A 5 2.21 -10.40 -13.31
C PRO A 5 2.05 -8.90 -13.02
N GLU A 6 0.82 -8.43 -12.90
CA GLU A 6 0.48 -7.05 -12.58
C GLU A 6 0.92 -6.68 -11.15
N ILE A 7 0.71 -7.57 -10.20
CA ILE A 7 1.16 -7.41 -8.81
C ILE A 7 2.69 -7.48 -8.73
N GLU A 8 3.31 -8.43 -9.43
CA GLU A 8 4.78 -8.54 -9.49
C GLU A 8 5.42 -7.28 -10.08
N ARG A 9 4.79 -6.70 -11.10
CA ARG A 9 5.27 -5.46 -11.70
C ARG A 9 5.18 -4.29 -10.72
N MET A 10 4.10 -4.18 -9.96
CA MET A 10 4.01 -3.18 -8.89
C MET A 10 5.07 -3.40 -7.81
N HIS A 11 5.37 -4.66 -7.46
CA HIS A 11 6.47 -4.99 -6.52
C HIS A 11 7.81 -4.50 -7.06
N GLN A 12 8.09 -4.77 -8.34
CA GLN A 12 9.32 -4.32 -9.00
C GLN A 12 9.41 -2.79 -9.07
N ALA A 13 8.30 -2.09 -9.31
CA ALA A 13 8.25 -0.63 -9.31
C ALA A 13 8.56 -0.06 -7.91
N LEU A 14 7.96 -0.62 -6.86
CA LEU A 14 8.23 -0.23 -5.47
C LEU A 14 9.68 -0.53 -5.06
N ALA A 15 10.21 -1.69 -5.43
CA ALA A 15 11.58 -2.10 -5.12
C ALA A 15 12.67 -1.23 -5.78
N GLN A 16 12.34 -0.46 -6.82
CA GLN A 16 13.26 0.51 -7.42
C GLN A 16 13.50 1.76 -6.56
N LEU A 17 12.62 2.01 -5.58
CA LEU A 17 12.73 3.20 -4.74
C LEU A 17 13.81 3.01 -3.67
N PRO A 18 14.70 4.00 -3.46
CA PRO A 18 15.73 3.92 -2.45
C PRO A 18 15.17 3.60 -1.05
N GLY A 19 15.81 2.65 -0.38
CA GLY A 19 15.45 2.23 0.98
C GLY A 19 14.28 1.25 1.07
N VAL A 20 13.58 0.93 -0.03
CA VAL A 20 12.59 -0.16 -0.03
C VAL A 20 13.33 -1.50 -0.01
N HIS A 21 13.09 -2.32 1.01
CA HIS A 21 13.79 -3.61 1.19
C HIS A 21 12.87 -4.82 1.36
N SER A 22 11.55 -4.60 1.42
CA SER A 22 10.56 -5.67 1.42
C SER A 22 9.28 -5.14 0.79
N VAL A 23 8.65 -5.95 -0.05
CA VAL A 23 7.33 -5.71 -0.62
C VAL A 23 6.55 -7.02 -0.59
N CYS A 24 5.31 -6.98 -0.16
CA CYS A 24 4.36 -8.08 -0.29
C CYS A 24 2.97 -7.55 -0.62
N SER A 25 2.11 -8.46 -1.08
CA SER A 25 0.73 -8.12 -1.40
C SER A 25 -0.27 -9.14 -0.89
N GLY A 26 -1.48 -8.65 -0.66
CA GLY A 26 -2.67 -9.42 -0.34
C GLY A 26 -3.86 -8.91 -1.14
N VAL A 27 -4.84 -9.79 -1.32
CA VAL A 27 -6.17 -9.44 -1.80
C VAL A 27 -7.15 -9.90 -0.74
N ASP A 28 -7.91 -8.95 -0.18
CA ASP A 28 -8.92 -9.20 0.83
C ASP A 28 -10.30 -8.97 0.23
N ASP A 29 -11.21 -9.92 0.44
CA ASP A 29 -12.64 -9.70 0.22
C ASP A 29 -13.19 -8.88 1.39
N LEU A 30 -13.71 -7.68 1.08
CA LEU A 30 -14.32 -6.79 2.06
C LEU A 30 -15.84 -6.98 2.14
N GLU A 31 -16.44 -7.75 1.24
CA GLU A 31 -17.88 -7.96 1.25
C GLU A 31 -18.35 -8.53 2.60
N GLY A 32 -19.39 -7.91 3.14
CA GLY A 32 -19.98 -8.34 4.41
C GLY A 32 -19.16 -8.00 5.66
N ILE A 33 -17.94 -7.45 5.53
CA ILE A 33 -17.20 -6.91 6.68
C ILE A 33 -17.94 -5.68 7.20
N ARG A 34 -18.27 -5.67 8.49
CA ARG A 34 -18.99 -4.58 9.16
C ARG A 34 -18.05 -3.76 10.01
N GLY A 35 -18.45 -2.52 10.32
CA GLY A 35 -17.67 -1.63 11.19
C GLY A 35 -17.35 -2.17 12.59
N ASP A 36 -18.15 -3.11 13.10
CA ASP A 36 -17.93 -3.79 14.38
C ASP A 36 -16.87 -4.90 14.28
N ASP A 37 -16.75 -5.56 13.13
CA ASP A 37 -15.76 -6.62 12.89
C ASP A 37 -14.33 -6.06 12.91
N LEU A 38 -14.17 -4.77 12.59
CA LEU A 38 -12.89 -4.05 12.65
C LEU A 38 -12.30 -3.91 14.06
N ARG A 39 -12.97 -4.47 15.09
CA ARG A 39 -12.45 -4.50 16.46
C ARG A 39 -11.63 -5.77 16.72
N THR A 40 -11.69 -6.76 15.83
CA THR A 40 -11.05 -8.05 16.04
C THR A 40 -9.58 -8.03 15.57
N PRO A 41 -8.66 -8.71 16.29
CA PRO A 41 -7.23 -8.68 15.95
C PRO A 41 -6.88 -9.21 14.57
N ASP A 42 -7.64 -10.16 14.02
CA ASP A 42 -7.47 -10.71 12.67
C ASP A 42 -7.72 -9.67 11.57
N ARG A 43 -8.43 -8.58 11.89
CA ARG A 43 -8.73 -7.48 10.97
C ARG A 43 -7.83 -6.26 11.17
N ALA A 44 -6.80 -6.36 12.02
CA ALA A 44 -5.91 -5.26 12.36
C ALA A 44 -5.16 -4.66 11.14
N HIS A 45 -4.92 -5.45 10.09
CA HIS A 45 -4.24 -5.02 8.87
C HIS A 45 -5.12 -4.15 7.95
N LEU A 46 -6.44 -4.18 8.12
CA LEU A 46 -7.40 -3.49 7.24
C LEU A 46 -7.35 -1.95 7.42
N PRO A 47 -7.79 -1.18 6.42
CA PRO A 47 -7.86 0.27 6.50
C PRO A 47 -9.05 0.76 7.32
N HIS A 48 -8.95 0.65 8.65
CA HIS A 48 -10.03 0.90 9.62
C HIS A 48 -10.75 2.23 9.41
N GLY A 49 -10.01 3.32 9.19
CA GLY A 49 -10.59 4.64 8.99
C GLY A 49 -11.46 4.71 7.73
N ALA A 50 -11.01 4.11 6.63
CA ALA A 50 -11.76 4.06 5.38
C ALA A 50 -13.04 3.24 5.55
N LEU A 51 -12.91 2.01 6.06
CA LEU A 51 -14.04 1.10 6.25
C LEU A 51 -15.07 1.63 7.25
N ARG A 52 -14.66 2.37 8.29
CA ARG A 52 -15.61 2.98 9.23
C ARG A 52 -16.49 4.06 8.59
N ARG A 53 -16.01 4.78 7.57
CA ARG A 53 -16.82 5.79 6.88
C ARG A 53 -17.93 5.17 6.02
N THR A 54 -17.69 3.97 5.49
CA THR A 54 -18.63 3.17 4.69
C THR A 54 -19.42 2.18 5.55
N ASN A 55 -19.21 2.17 6.86
CA ASN A 55 -19.79 1.21 7.82
C ASN A 55 -19.42 -0.26 7.54
N GLY A 56 -18.29 -0.50 6.89
CA GLY A 56 -17.87 -1.81 6.42
C GLY A 56 -17.26 -1.78 5.03
N GLY A 57 -17.07 -2.94 4.43
CA GLY A 57 -16.84 -3.05 2.99
C GLY A 57 -18.12 -2.79 2.20
N LEU A 58 -17.95 -2.31 0.96
CA LEU A 58 -19.04 -2.18 0.01
C LEU A 58 -19.40 -3.53 -0.61
N ALA A 59 -20.52 -3.58 -1.33
CA ALA A 59 -20.94 -4.80 -2.03
C ALA A 59 -19.86 -5.22 -3.04
N ASN A 60 -19.51 -6.51 -3.01
CA ASN A 60 -18.46 -7.07 -3.87
C ASN A 60 -17.14 -6.27 -3.86
N GLU A 61 -16.77 -5.65 -2.74
CA GLU A 61 -15.56 -4.82 -2.70
C GLU A 61 -14.32 -5.68 -2.41
N ALA A 62 -13.35 -5.65 -3.31
CA ALA A 62 -12.03 -6.21 -3.07
C ALA A 62 -11.05 -5.12 -2.62
N LEU A 63 -10.17 -5.47 -1.69
CA LEU A 63 -9.02 -4.66 -1.31
C LEU A 63 -7.75 -5.31 -1.84
N ILE A 64 -7.07 -4.65 -2.77
CA ILE A 64 -5.70 -5.04 -3.14
C ILE A 64 -4.74 -4.18 -2.33
N GLN A 65 -3.89 -4.84 -1.54
CA GLN A 65 -2.95 -4.18 -0.65
C GLN A 65 -1.51 -4.49 -1.04
N PHE A 66 -0.67 -3.46 -1.05
CA PHE A 66 0.78 -3.57 -1.15
C PHE A 66 1.38 -3.09 0.16
N GLU A 67 1.97 -4.00 0.93
CA GLU A 67 2.76 -3.67 2.11
C GLU A 67 4.23 -3.56 1.71
N PHE A 68 4.92 -2.53 2.16
CA PHE A 68 6.36 -2.40 1.98
C PHE A 68 7.06 -1.85 3.23
N GLN A 69 8.37 -2.07 3.27
CA GLN A 69 9.25 -1.64 4.34
C GLN A 69 10.33 -0.71 3.83
N LEU A 70 10.67 0.26 4.67
CA LEU A 70 11.70 1.25 4.41
C LEU A 70 12.80 1.14 5.45
N GLU A 71 14.04 1.16 4.99
CA GLU A 71 15.19 1.37 5.85
C GLU A 71 15.10 2.74 6.51
N PRO A 72 15.52 2.91 7.78
CA PRO A 72 15.45 4.19 8.48
C PRO A 72 16.56 5.15 8.01
N ALA A 73 16.53 5.56 6.74
CA ALA A 73 17.54 6.38 6.08
C ALA A 73 16.92 7.60 5.37
N PRO A 74 17.67 8.72 5.22
CA PRO A 74 17.17 9.92 4.54
C PRO A 74 16.60 9.68 3.14
N ALA A 75 17.24 8.81 2.34
CA ALA A 75 16.76 8.47 1.01
C ALA A 75 15.41 7.73 1.04
N ALA A 76 15.18 6.88 2.04
CA ALA A 76 13.93 6.17 2.22
C ALA A 76 12.77 7.11 2.57
N TRP A 77 13.02 8.15 3.37
CA TRP A 77 12.02 9.18 3.65
C TRP A 77 11.64 9.99 2.41
N ARG A 78 12.62 10.28 1.52
CA ARG A 78 12.32 10.89 0.22
C ARG A 78 11.48 9.97 -0.67
N SER A 79 11.79 8.66 -0.68
CA SER A 79 10.96 7.66 -1.38
C SER A 79 9.52 7.63 -0.85
N LEU A 80 9.35 7.71 0.47
CA LEU A 80 8.03 7.77 1.09
C LEU A 80 7.27 9.05 0.70
N GLU A 81 7.93 10.20 0.75
CA GLU A 81 7.33 11.48 0.34
C GLU A 81 6.91 11.43 -1.13
N PHE A 82 7.75 10.86 -1.98
CA PHE A 82 7.47 10.65 -3.40
C PHE A 82 6.24 9.74 -3.61
N LEU A 83 6.16 8.61 -2.91
CA LEU A 83 5.00 7.73 -2.94
C LEU A 83 3.73 8.42 -2.41
N ALA A 84 3.84 9.18 -1.33
CA ALA A 84 2.72 9.93 -0.76
C ALA A 84 2.18 10.96 -1.75
N TRP A 85 3.05 11.68 -2.46
CA TRP A 85 2.65 12.56 -3.54
C TRP A 85 1.96 11.80 -4.67
N PHE A 86 2.58 10.71 -5.17
CA PHE A 86 2.07 9.91 -6.27
C PHE A 86 0.67 9.37 -5.96
N VAL A 87 0.51 8.68 -4.84
CA VAL A 87 -0.77 8.10 -4.41
C VAL A 87 -1.83 9.17 -4.21
N ARG A 88 -1.47 10.32 -3.62
CA ARG A 88 -2.39 11.45 -3.48
C ARG A 88 -2.85 11.99 -4.85
N ASP A 89 -1.96 12.05 -5.84
CA ASP A 89 -2.30 12.54 -7.18
C ASP A 89 -3.24 11.59 -7.90
N ARG A 90 -2.99 10.27 -7.82
CA ARG A 90 -3.90 9.22 -8.31
C ARG A 90 -5.28 9.31 -7.64
N ALA A 91 -5.31 9.45 -6.31
CA ALA A 91 -6.56 9.62 -5.57
C ALA A 91 -7.33 10.89 -5.98
N ARG A 92 -6.63 12.01 -6.22
CA ARG A 92 -7.24 13.23 -6.77
C ARG A 92 -7.78 13.04 -8.19
N GLY A 93 -7.18 12.14 -8.96
CA GLY A 93 -7.64 11.70 -10.28
C GLY A 93 -8.93 10.87 -10.25
N GLY A 94 -9.40 10.47 -9.06
CA GLY A 94 -10.64 9.72 -8.86
C GLY A 94 -10.44 8.24 -8.50
N GLU A 95 -9.20 7.76 -8.43
CA GLU A 95 -8.94 6.39 -7.99
C GLU A 95 -9.19 6.23 -6.48
N SER A 96 -9.84 5.13 -6.10
CA SER A 96 -10.02 4.76 -4.70
C SER A 96 -8.74 4.12 -4.16
N VAL A 97 -7.69 4.92 -4.01
CA VAL A 97 -6.37 4.51 -3.53
C VAL A 97 -5.93 5.37 -2.35
N GLN A 98 -5.18 4.79 -1.41
CA GLN A 98 -4.54 5.52 -0.32
C GLN A 98 -3.19 4.92 0.03
N ILE A 99 -2.40 5.69 0.80
CA ILE A 99 -1.20 5.22 1.47
C ILE A 99 -1.33 5.48 2.97
N ARG A 100 -0.91 4.53 3.81
CA ARG A 100 -0.97 4.67 5.27
C ARG A 100 0.16 3.93 5.98
N PRO A 101 0.56 4.38 7.17
CA PRO A 101 1.43 3.60 8.04
C PRO A 101 0.66 2.43 8.67
N PHE A 102 1.39 1.37 8.97
CA PHE A 102 0.95 0.23 9.78
C PHE A 102 2.09 -0.16 10.74
N ALA A 103 1.75 -0.49 11.98
CA ALA A 103 2.71 -0.99 12.96
C ALA A 103 2.01 -1.85 14.00
N LEU A 104 2.75 -2.78 14.59
CA LEU A 104 2.29 -3.56 15.73
C LEU A 104 2.39 -2.75 17.02
N PRO A 105 1.73 -3.19 18.11
CA PRO A 105 1.88 -2.57 19.43
C PRO A 105 3.35 -2.42 19.84
N PRO A 106 3.71 -1.40 20.66
CA PRO A 106 5.10 -1.16 21.05
C PRO A 106 5.80 -2.34 21.75
N GLU A 107 5.03 -3.24 22.36
CA GLU A 107 5.49 -4.39 23.13
C GLU A 107 4.70 -5.66 22.78
N HIS A 108 5.35 -6.82 22.86
CA HIS A 108 4.72 -8.14 22.81
C HIS A 108 5.38 -9.07 23.83
N GLY A 109 4.64 -9.44 24.88
CA GLY A 109 5.24 -10.10 26.05
C GLY A 109 6.26 -9.17 26.70
N GLU A 110 7.49 -9.65 26.89
CA GLU A 110 8.60 -8.88 27.47
C GLU A 110 9.48 -8.17 26.41
N GLN A 111 9.12 -8.23 25.13
CA GLN A 111 9.94 -7.72 24.03
C GLN A 111 9.45 -6.35 23.54
N THR A 112 10.36 -5.38 23.44
CA THR A 112 10.13 -4.12 22.73
C THR A 112 10.14 -4.34 21.21
N GLN A 113 9.07 -3.93 20.54
CA GLN A 113 8.91 -4.02 19.08
C GLN A 113 9.08 -2.68 18.36
N LEU A 114 9.05 -1.57 19.12
CA LEU A 114 9.14 -0.22 18.56
C LEU A 114 10.40 -0.07 17.70
N GLY A 115 10.23 0.50 16.51
CA GLY A 115 11.31 0.67 15.52
C GLY A 115 11.53 -0.53 14.59
N GLN A 116 10.83 -1.65 14.78
CA GLN A 116 11.02 -2.87 13.98
C GLN A 116 9.81 -3.24 13.12
N THR A 117 8.62 -2.77 13.52
CA THR A 117 7.34 -3.23 12.96
C THR A 117 6.68 -2.22 12.04
N LEU A 118 7.30 -1.05 11.80
CA LEU A 118 6.75 -0.05 10.88
C LEU A 118 6.72 -0.61 9.46
N ARG A 119 5.55 -0.50 8.84
CA ARG A 119 5.22 -0.83 7.46
C ARG A 119 4.44 0.32 6.83
N TRP A 120 4.39 0.33 5.51
CA TRP A 120 3.57 1.24 4.73
C TRP A 120 2.69 0.43 3.80
N HIS A 121 1.40 0.75 3.76
CA HIS A 121 0.43 0.08 2.93
C HIS A 121 -0.02 1.04 1.83
N ILE A 122 -0.03 0.59 0.58
CA ILE A 122 -0.83 1.18 -0.48
C ILE A 122 -2.06 0.30 -0.64
N ASP A 123 -3.23 0.86 -0.37
CA ASP A 123 -4.52 0.17 -0.47
C ASP A 123 -5.25 0.66 -1.72
N LEU A 124 -5.66 -0.28 -2.57
CA LEU A 124 -6.54 -0.04 -3.71
C LEU A 124 -7.91 -0.69 -3.43
N PHE A 125 -8.93 0.14 -3.28
CA PHE A 125 -10.31 -0.29 -3.10
C PHE A 125 -10.97 -0.49 -4.46
N CYS A 126 -11.52 -1.67 -4.66
CA CYS A 126 -12.14 -2.08 -5.91
C CYS A 126 -13.60 -2.44 -5.61
N PRO A 127 -14.56 -1.51 -5.76
CA PRO A 127 -15.97 -1.83 -5.60
C PRO A 127 -16.48 -2.63 -6.80
N ASP A 128 -17.58 -3.35 -6.61
CA ASP A 128 -18.31 -4.08 -7.66
C ASP A 128 -17.44 -5.11 -8.40
N THR A 129 -16.53 -5.75 -7.65
CA THR A 129 -15.65 -6.81 -8.15
C THR A 129 -16.49 -8.04 -8.48
N GLY A 130 -16.48 -8.50 -9.73
CA GLY A 130 -17.10 -9.79 -10.05
C GLY A 130 -16.30 -10.97 -9.47
N ASP A 131 -16.66 -12.18 -9.87
CA ASP A 131 -15.85 -13.39 -9.59
C ASP A 131 -14.47 -13.36 -10.31
N ASP A 132 -14.27 -12.41 -11.22
CA ASP A 132 -13.06 -12.23 -12.02
C ASP A 132 -12.33 -10.95 -11.60
N LEU A 133 -11.11 -11.10 -11.08
CA LEU A 133 -10.22 -10.01 -10.67
C LEU A 133 -9.47 -9.34 -11.83
N THR A 134 -9.66 -9.79 -13.08
CA THR A 134 -8.96 -9.24 -14.24
C THR A 134 -9.11 -7.71 -14.36
N PRO A 135 -10.29 -7.09 -14.17
CA PRO A 135 -10.43 -5.63 -14.19
C PRO A 135 -9.61 -4.94 -13.09
N GLU A 136 -9.52 -5.55 -11.92
CA GLU A 136 -8.79 -5.04 -10.76
C GLU A 136 -7.28 -5.15 -10.97
N LEU A 137 -6.82 -6.27 -11.54
CA LEU A 137 -5.44 -6.45 -11.95
C LEU A 137 -5.04 -5.45 -13.04
N ALA A 138 -5.95 -5.10 -13.95
CA ALA A 138 -5.70 -4.03 -14.92
C ALA A 138 -5.51 -2.66 -14.24
N LYS A 139 -6.27 -2.35 -13.16
CA LYS A 139 -6.05 -1.15 -12.35
C LYS A 139 -4.68 -1.17 -11.67
N VAL A 140 -4.26 -2.33 -11.14
CA VAL A 140 -2.91 -2.51 -10.58
C VAL A 140 -1.84 -2.27 -11.64
N ALA A 141 -2.00 -2.81 -12.84
CA ALA A 141 -1.07 -2.61 -13.95
C ALA A 141 -0.95 -1.13 -14.33
N ASP A 142 -2.07 -0.40 -14.39
CA ASP A 142 -2.06 1.04 -14.66
C ASP A 142 -1.36 1.83 -13.54
N LEU A 143 -1.62 1.48 -12.28
CA LEU A 143 -0.93 2.08 -11.14
C LEU A 143 0.59 1.83 -11.19
N ALA A 144 1.01 0.61 -11.52
CA ALA A 144 2.41 0.25 -11.69
C ALA A 144 3.06 1.01 -12.85
N ASN A 145 2.41 1.09 -14.01
CA ASN A 145 2.84 1.90 -15.16
C ASN A 145 3.03 3.37 -14.76
N GLY A 146 2.07 3.93 -14.02
CA GLY A 146 2.11 5.31 -13.53
C GLY A 146 3.29 5.54 -12.60
N LEU A 147 3.54 4.61 -11.66
CA LEU A 147 4.66 4.71 -10.73
C LEU A 147 6.00 4.60 -11.46
N GLU A 148 6.16 3.65 -12.38
CA GLU A 148 7.37 3.51 -13.20
C GLU A 148 7.67 4.77 -14.02
N LEU A 149 6.63 5.37 -14.61
CA LEU A 149 6.76 6.62 -15.34
C LEU A 149 7.19 7.75 -14.40
N ALA A 150 6.56 7.87 -13.23
CA ALA A 150 6.92 8.87 -12.24
C ALA A 150 8.37 8.70 -11.75
N ILE A 151 8.81 7.47 -11.48
CA ILE A 151 10.21 7.14 -11.12
C ILE A 151 11.16 7.57 -12.24
N ARG A 152 10.82 7.31 -13.50
CA ARG A 152 11.64 7.71 -14.64
C ARG A 152 11.79 9.23 -14.76
N LEU A 153 10.71 9.97 -14.49
CA LEU A 153 10.68 11.42 -14.62
C LEU A 153 11.33 12.14 -13.44
N TYR A 154 11.18 11.62 -12.23
CA TYR A 154 11.52 12.33 -10.99
C TYR A 154 12.50 11.58 -10.08
N GLY A 155 12.83 10.33 -10.37
CA GLY A 155 13.65 9.46 -9.52
C GLY A 155 15.05 9.99 -9.27
N SER A 156 15.59 10.85 -10.14
CA SER A 156 16.88 11.52 -9.91
C SER A 156 16.90 12.38 -8.64
N GLN A 157 15.74 12.82 -8.15
CA GLN A 157 15.61 13.62 -6.92
C GLN A 157 15.68 12.76 -5.65
N LEU A 158 15.55 11.43 -5.75
CA LEU A 158 15.52 10.53 -4.60
C LEU A 158 16.93 10.24 -4.04
N GLY A 159 17.96 10.32 -4.90
CA GLY A 159 19.34 9.90 -4.61
C GLY A 159 20.38 11.02 -4.42
N GLN A 160 19.98 12.30 -4.29
CA GLN A 160 20.96 13.39 -4.10
C GLN A 160 21.23 13.62 -2.61
N ASP A 161 22.23 12.93 -2.06
CA ASP A 161 22.97 13.48 -0.92
C ASP A 161 23.94 14.52 -1.48
N LYS A 162 23.46 15.76 -1.69
CA LYS A 162 24.38 16.89 -1.80
C LYS A 162 24.95 17.15 -0.41
N LEU A 163 26.05 16.47 -0.10
CA LEU A 163 27.08 17.04 0.77
C LEU A 163 27.48 18.39 0.18
N GLN A 164 26.97 19.47 0.77
CA GLN A 164 27.61 20.79 0.74
C GLN A 164 28.14 21.07 2.13
#